data_AF-A0AAU4BNB7-F1
#
_entry.id   AF-A0AAU4BNB7-F1
#
_cell.length_a   1.000
_cell.length_b   1.000
_cell.length_c   1.000
_cell.angle_alpha   90.00
_cell.angle_beta   90.00
_cell.angle_gamma   90.00
#
_symmetry.space_group_name_H-M   'P 1'
#
loop_
_entity.id
_entity.type
_entity.pdbx_description
1 polymer ?
#
loop_
_entity_poly.entity_id
_entity_poly.type
_entity_poly.pdbx_seq_one_letter_code
_entity_poly.pdbx_strand_id
1 'polypeptide(L)'
;MSTIQPGEYGDITIKDARISTAHESTGVLHAKTQAGGFLTFKPDDPQVTFERVAPAEWPPRPGDLWRDRDGDTWHSVLVDDDDTADEAYVILRPGRSSKHHGTAELHDIVQWHGPLTLVHREDEQDGSAS
;
A
#
# COMPACT_ATOMS: atom_id res chain seq x y z
N MET A 1 -21.14 22.75 -7.93
CA MET A 1 -20.85 21.74 -8.96
C MET A 1 -21.47 22.20 -10.26
N SER A 2 -20.73 22.13 -11.36
CA SER A 2 -21.25 22.44 -12.69
C SER A 2 -21.96 21.19 -13.23
N THR A 3 -23.21 21.32 -13.63
CA THR A 3 -23.95 20.22 -14.26
C THR A 3 -23.56 20.19 -15.74
N ILE A 4 -22.89 19.12 -16.16
CA ILE A 4 -22.53 18.89 -17.56
C ILE A 4 -23.81 18.67 -18.37
N GLN A 5 -23.98 19.41 -19.47
CA GLN A 5 -25.12 19.25 -20.38
C GLN A 5 -24.84 18.14 -21.41
N PRO A 6 -25.88 17.46 -21.94
CA PRO A 6 -25.70 16.50 -23.03
C PRO A 6 -25.02 17.15 -24.24
N GLY A 7 -23.88 16.59 -24.66
CA GLY A 7 -23.10 17.07 -25.80
C GLY A 7 -21.94 18.02 -25.46
N GLU A 8 -21.79 18.42 -24.20
CA GLU A 8 -20.60 19.16 -23.76
C GLU A 8 -19.40 18.22 -23.60
N TYR A 9 -18.28 18.63 -24.19
CA TYR A 9 -16.97 18.03 -23.93
C TYR A 9 -16.28 18.84 -22.84
N GLY A 10 -15.52 18.16 -21.98
CA GLY A 10 -14.75 18.81 -20.93
C GLY A 10 -13.53 17.99 -20.57
N ASP A 11 -12.46 18.68 -20.21
CA ASP A 11 -11.27 18.06 -19.64
C ASP A 11 -11.54 17.70 -18.18
N ILE A 12 -11.14 16.49 -17.79
CA ILE A 12 -11.34 15.97 -16.44
C ILE A 12 -9.99 15.84 -15.77
N THR A 13 -9.84 16.44 -14.59
CA THR A 13 -8.69 16.21 -13.70
C THR A 13 -9.19 15.68 -12.38
N ILE A 14 -8.57 14.60 -11.91
CA ILE A 14 -8.98 13.90 -10.70
C ILE A 14 -7.83 13.96 -9.71
N LYS A 15 -8.05 14.64 -8.59
CA LYS A 15 -7.04 14.77 -7.53
C LYS A 15 -7.26 13.70 -6.45
N ASP A 16 -6.16 13.21 -5.90
CA ASP A 16 -6.14 12.32 -4.73
C ASP A 16 -6.95 11.03 -4.88
N ALA A 17 -7.10 10.53 -6.12
CA ALA A 17 -7.67 9.21 -6.38
C ALA A 17 -6.63 8.12 -6.12
N ARG A 18 -7.03 7.05 -5.43
CA ARG A 18 -6.17 5.92 -5.09
C ARG A 18 -6.72 4.63 -5.69
N ILE A 19 -5.84 3.78 -6.20
CA ILE A 19 -6.22 2.44 -6.66
C ILE A 19 -6.79 1.67 -5.47
N SER A 20 -7.99 1.14 -5.65
CA SER A 20 -8.70 0.35 -4.64
C SER A 20 -8.77 -1.13 -5.02
N THR A 21 -8.83 -1.45 -6.31
CA THR A 21 -8.89 -2.82 -6.81
C THR A 21 -8.30 -2.88 -8.21
N ALA A 22 -7.58 -3.97 -8.51
CA ALA A 22 -7.13 -4.32 -9.85
C ALA A 22 -7.88 -5.58 -10.29
N HIS A 23 -8.58 -5.50 -11.43
CA HIS A 23 -9.24 -6.67 -12.02
C HIS A 23 -8.32 -7.27 -13.10
N GLU A 24 -7.46 -8.19 -12.70
CA GLU A 24 -6.48 -8.85 -13.58
C GLU A 24 -7.11 -9.45 -14.85
N SER A 25 -8.30 -10.05 -14.72
CA SER A 25 -9.02 -10.67 -15.85
C SER A 25 -9.49 -9.68 -16.92
N THR A 26 -9.58 -8.40 -16.59
CA THR A 26 -10.05 -7.35 -17.52
C THR A 26 -8.97 -6.32 -17.84
N GLY A 27 -7.85 -6.33 -17.09
CA GLY A 27 -6.82 -5.31 -17.15
C GLY A 27 -7.31 -3.92 -16.68
N VAL A 28 -8.44 -3.85 -15.98
CA VAL A 28 -9.05 -2.59 -15.56
C VAL A 28 -8.74 -2.32 -14.09
N LEU A 29 -8.40 -1.07 -13.78
CA LEU A 29 -8.23 -0.59 -12.42
C LEU A 29 -9.45 0.20 -11.96
N HIS A 30 -9.81 0.01 -10.68
CA HIS A 30 -10.77 0.85 -9.98
C HIS A 30 -10.05 1.76 -9.00
N ALA A 31 -10.18 3.08 -9.21
CA ALA A 31 -9.76 4.07 -8.23
C ALA A 31 -10.96 4.57 -7.42
N LYS A 32 -10.75 4.75 -6.12
CA LYS A 32 -11.73 5.36 -5.23
C LYS A 32 -11.36 6.82 -5.01
N THR A 33 -12.33 7.72 -5.14
CA THR A 33 -12.18 9.14 -4.80
C THR A 33 -12.47 9.36 -3.32
N GLN A 34 -11.97 10.46 -2.75
CA GLN A 34 -12.26 10.81 -1.34
C GLN A 34 -13.76 10.97 -1.06
N ALA A 35 -14.54 11.38 -2.07
CA ALA A 35 -15.99 11.50 -1.99
C ALA A 35 -16.73 10.14 -2.05
N GLY A 36 -16.00 9.03 -2.14
CA GLY A 36 -16.57 7.67 -2.19
C GLY A 36 -17.05 7.22 -3.56
N GLY A 37 -16.81 8.00 -4.62
CA GLY A 37 -17.06 7.59 -6.00
C GLY A 37 -15.99 6.64 -6.53
N PHE A 38 -16.32 5.88 -7.57
CA PHE A 38 -15.39 4.98 -8.26
C PHE A 38 -15.10 5.48 -9.67
N LEU A 39 -13.87 5.25 -10.10
CA LEU A 39 -13.37 5.54 -11.43
C LEU A 39 -12.79 4.26 -12.01
N THR A 40 -13.12 4.00 -13.25
CA THR A 40 -12.70 2.79 -13.96
C THR A 40 -11.84 3.20 -15.13
N PHE A 41 -10.60 2.72 -15.19
CA PHE A 41 -9.68 3.03 -16.29
C PHE A 41 -8.74 1.87 -16.59
N LYS A 42 -8.16 1.92 -17.79
CA LYS A 42 -7.12 0.99 -18.22
C LYS A 42 -5.74 1.58 -17.91
N PRO A 43 -4.87 0.89 -17.18
CA PRO A 43 -3.56 1.42 -16.78
C PRO A 43 -2.56 1.48 -17.93
N ASP A 44 -2.79 0.75 -19.03
CA ASP A 44 -2.00 0.77 -20.25
C ASP A 44 -2.43 1.86 -21.24
N ASP A 45 -3.46 2.66 -20.89
CA ASP A 45 -3.86 3.81 -21.69
C ASP A 45 -2.75 4.88 -21.67
N PRO A 46 -2.26 5.36 -22.83
CA PRO A 46 -1.16 6.31 -22.89
C PRO A 46 -1.48 7.68 -22.25
N GLN A 47 -2.75 7.98 -21.98
CA GLN A 47 -3.17 9.20 -21.29
C GLN A 47 -3.17 9.03 -19.76
N VAL A 48 -2.97 7.81 -19.25
CA VAL A 48 -2.93 7.50 -17.82
C VAL A 48 -1.48 7.44 -17.36
N THR A 49 -1.11 8.31 -16.42
CA THR A 49 0.17 8.22 -15.72
C THR A 49 -0.03 7.46 -14.42
N PHE A 50 0.74 6.39 -14.22
CA PHE A 50 0.76 5.60 -12.99
C PHE A 50 2.08 5.78 -12.25
N GLU A 51 2.02 6.29 -11.02
CA GLU A 51 3.16 6.38 -10.12
C GLU A 51 2.97 5.42 -8.95
N ARG A 52 3.91 4.49 -8.78
CA ARG A 52 3.93 3.63 -7.60
C ARG A 52 4.42 4.44 -6.41
N VAL A 53 3.54 4.68 -5.46
CA VAL A 53 3.89 5.34 -4.20
C VAL A 53 4.13 4.24 -3.16
N ALA A 54 5.40 3.98 -2.84
CA ALA A 54 5.73 3.25 -1.62
C ALA A 54 5.34 4.10 -0.40
N PRO A 55 5.03 3.50 0.77
CA PRO A 55 4.88 4.28 1.99
C PRO A 55 6.12 5.15 2.22
N ALA A 56 5.95 6.38 2.70
CA ALA A 56 7.06 7.35 2.78
C ALA A 56 8.23 6.85 3.65
N GLU A 57 7.94 5.99 4.62
CA GLU A 57 8.89 5.45 5.58
C GLU A 57 9.44 4.06 5.17
N TRP A 58 9.22 3.65 3.92
CA TRP A 58 9.71 2.40 3.34
C TRP A 58 11.22 2.47 2.99
N PRO A 59 12.00 1.39 3.15
CA PRO A 59 11.62 0.02 3.55
C PRO A 59 11.32 -0.13 5.06
N PRO A 60 10.57 -1.17 5.46
CA PRO A 60 10.33 -1.47 6.86
C PRO A 60 11.60 -1.86 7.59
N ARG A 61 11.68 -1.49 8.86
CA ARG A 61 12.75 -1.83 9.80
C ARG A 61 12.24 -2.86 10.81
N PRO A 62 13.11 -3.75 11.34
CA PRO A 62 12.71 -4.62 12.44
C PRO A 62 12.08 -3.82 13.58
N GLY A 63 10.93 -4.27 14.08
CA GLY A 63 10.19 -3.58 15.15
C GLY A 63 9.12 -2.60 14.67
N ASP A 64 9.09 -2.21 13.40
CA ASP A 64 8.02 -1.35 12.89
C ASP A 64 6.64 -1.99 13.03
N LEU A 65 5.65 -1.14 13.31
CA LEU A 65 4.24 -1.48 13.28
C LEU A 65 3.57 -0.76 12.11
N TRP A 66 2.93 -1.52 11.25
CA TRP A 66 2.19 -1.03 10.09
C TRP A 66 0.71 -1.36 10.21
N ARG A 67 -0.13 -0.55 9.58
CA ARG A 67 -1.56 -0.79 9.43
C ARG A 67 -1.93 -0.79 7.96
N ASP A 68 -2.71 -1.79 7.57
CA ASP A 68 -3.20 -1.91 6.20
C ASP A 68 -4.51 -1.16 5.97
N ARG A 69 -5.03 -1.22 4.74
CA ARG A 69 -6.27 -0.54 4.34
C ARG A 69 -7.51 -1.02 5.09
N ASP A 70 -7.50 -2.24 5.61
CA ASP A 70 -8.62 -2.88 6.30
C ASP A 70 -8.53 -2.66 7.82
N GLY A 71 -7.46 -2.01 8.29
CA GLY A 71 -7.19 -1.71 9.69
C GLY A 71 -6.42 -2.81 10.41
N ASP A 72 -6.05 -3.88 9.70
CA ASP A 72 -5.28 -4.99 10.21
C ASP A 72 -3.82 -4.55 10.42
N THR A 73 -3.20 -5.13 11.45
CA THR A 73 -1.89 -4.71 11.93
C THR A 73 -0.81 -5.68 11.45
N TRP A 74 0.34 -5.16 11.05
CA TRP A 74 1.48 -5.91 10.53
C TRP A 74 2.75 -5.50 11.27
N HIS A 75 3.50 -6.48 11.78
CA HIS A 75 4.76 -6.28 12.51
C HIS A 75 5.94 -6.61 11.62
N SER A 76 6.88 -5.69 11.48
CA SER A 76 8.14 -5.95 10.80
C SER A 76 9.08 -6.75 11.70
N VAL A 77 9.53 -7.90 11.24
CA VAL A 77 10.43 -8.79 11.99
C VAL A 77 11.63 -9.17 11.15
N LEU A 78 12.79 -9.24 11.79
CA LEU A 78 14.00 -9.80 11.19
C LEU A 78 13.91 -11.33 11.22
N VAL A 79 14.15 -11.97 10.08
CA VAL A 79 14.29 -13.41 9.94
C VAL A 79 15.75 -13.68 9.62
N ASP A 80 16.41 -14.44 10.49
CA ASP A 80 17.84 -14.78 10.43
C ASP A 80 18.07 -16.30 10.28
N ASP A 81 16.98 -17.09 10.29
CA ASP A 81 17.02 -18.55 10.46
C ASP A 81 16.10 -19.24 9.44
N ASP A 82 16.25 -18.86 8.17
CA ASP A 82 15.65 -19.57 7.05
C ASP A 82 16.79 -20.16 6.22
N ASP A 83 16.88 -21.49 6.13
CA ASP A 83 17.90 -22.25 5.37
C ASP A 83 17.96 -21.88 3.87
N THR A 84 17.06 -21.01 3.40
CA THR A 84 16.95 -20.56 2.01
C THR A 84 17.52 -19.16 1.73
N ALA A 85 17.82 -18.35 2.74
CA ALA A 85 18.36 -17.00 2.56
C ALA A 85 19.78 -16.89 3.13
N ASP A 86 20.73 -16.43 2.30
CA ASP A 86 22.13 -16.23 2.72
C ASP A 86 22.32 -15.05 3.71
N GLU A 87 21.30 -14.18 3.85
CA GLU A 87 21.34 -12.97 4.69
C GLU A 87 20.02 -12.76 5.42
N ALA A 88 20.09 -12.22 6.64
CA ALA A 88 18.91 -11.86 7.42
C ALA A 88 18.04 -10.83 6.68
N TYR A 89 16.73 -11.07 6.62
CA TYR A 89 15.80 -10.23 5.86
C TYR A 89 14.57 -9.84 6.68
N VAL A 90 13.94 -8.72 6.32
CA VAL A 90 12.74 -8.22 7.02
C VAL A 90 11.49 -8.71 6.32
N ILE A 91 10.58 -9.31 7.09
CA ILE A 91 9.22 -9.63 6.65
C ILE A 91 8.19 -8.88 7.48
N LEU A 92 6.95 -8.85 7.01
CA LEU A 92 5.80 -8.35 7.78
C LEU A 92 4.95 -9.56 8.23
N ARG A 93 4.73 -9.68 9.54
CA ARG A 93 3.87 -10.69 10.14
C ARG A 93 2.53 -10.07 10.57
N PRO A 94 1.40 -10.73 10.32
CA PRO A 94 0.11 -10.25 10.81
C PRO A 94 0.11 -10.23 12.35
N GLY A 95 -0.49 -9.19 12.93
CA GLY A 95 -0.68 -9.07 14.36
C GLY A 95 -1.62 -10.13 14.89
N ARG A 96 -1.58 -10.41 16.20
CA ARG A 96 -2.40 -11.46 16.85
C ARG A 96 -3.90 -11.35 16.62
N SER A 97 -4.40 -10.15 16.31
CA SER A 97 -5.81 -9.87 16.04
C SER A 97 -6.16 -9.83 14.55
N SER A 98 -5.19 -10.01 13.66
CA SER A 98 -5.44 -10.00 12.22
C SER A 98 -6.20 -11.26 11.81
N LYS A 99 -7.03 -11.13 10.76
CA LYS A 99 -7.71 -12.26 10.14
C LYS A 99 -6.78 -13.08 9.22
N HIS A 100 -5.54 -12.64 9.06
CA HIS A 100 -4.54 -13.25 8.19
C HIS A 100 -3.62 -14.18 8.97
N HIS A 101 -3.30 -15.34 8.38
CA HIS A 101 -2.37 -16.31 8.94
C HIS A 101 -1.20 -16.50 7.96
N GLY A 102 0.03 -16.47 8.47
CA GLY A 102 1.25 -16.75 7.71
C GLY A 102 2.24 -15.60 7.64
N THR A 103 3.41 -15.87 7.06
CA THR A 103 4.42 -14.89 6.66
C THR A 103 4.21 -14.61 5.18
N ALA A 104 4.15 -13.34 4.78
CA ALA A 104 4.13 -12.98 3.37
C ALA A 104 5.30 -12.05 3.08
N GLU A 105 5.86 -12.17 1.88
CA GLU A 105 6.91 -11.28 1.43
C GLU A 105 6.40 -9.84 1.36
N LEU A 106 7.30 -8.88 1.53
CA LEU A 106 6.94 -7.46 1.55
C LEU A 106 6.20 -7.04 0.28
N HIS A 107 6.56 -7.62 -0.87
CA HIS A 107 5.90 -7.35 -2.14
C HIS A 107 4.43 -7.75 -2.14
N ASP A 108 4.14 -8.98 -1.71
CA ASP A 108 2.78 -9.52 -1.64
C ASP A 108 1.91 -8.71 -0.69
N ILE A 109 2.46 -8.30 0.46
CA ILE A 109 1.68 -7.54 1.44
C ILE A 109 1.31 -6.16 0.88
N VAL A 110 2.23 -5.47 0.21
CA VAL A 110 1.92 -4.19 -0.43
C VAL A 110 0.89 -4.37 -1.55
N GLN A 111 0.97 -5.45 -2.33
CA GLN A 111 0.03 -5.73 -3.41
C GLN A 111 -1.39 -6.02 -2.91
N TRP A 112 -1.51 -6.88 -1.89
CA TRP A 112 -2.81 -7.40 -1.45
C TRP A 112 -3.44 -6.59 -0.31
N HIS A 113 -2.61 -5.99 0.55
CA HIS A 113 -3.04 -5.28 1.76
C HIS A 113 -2.69 -3.78 1.75
N GLY A 114 -1.89 -3.30 0.79
CA GLY A 114 -1.59 -1.89 0.67
C GLY A 114 -2.83 -0.99 0.45
N PRO A 115 -2.71 0.33 0.67
CA PRO A 115 -1.52 1.03 1.16
C PRO A 115 -1.26 0.77 2.65
N LEU A 116 0.01 0.50 2.99
CA LEU A 116 0.44 0.38 4.38
C LEU A 116 0.78 1.75 4.95
N THR A 117 0.37 2.00 6.18
CA THR A 117 0.72 3.22 6.93
C THR A 117 1.56 2.83 8.14
N LEU A 118 2.70 3.50 8.34
CA LEU A 118 3.51 3.29 9.54
C LEU A 118 2.75 3.84 10.76
N VAL A 119 2.51 2.97 11.74
CA VAL A 119 1.84 3.30 13.00
C VAL A 119 2.87 3.62 14.07
N HIS A 120 3.97 2.87 14.10
CA HIS A 120 5.03 3.03 15.09
C HIS A 120 6.36 2.57 14.53
N ARG A 121 7.41 3.33 14.84
CA ARG A 121 8.81 2.97 14.68
C ARG A 121 9.52 3.45 15.93
N GLU A 122 10.33 2.59 16.53
CA GLU A 122 11.26 3.04 17.55
C GLU A 122 12.36 3.84 16.83
N ASP A 123 12.43 5.14 17.09
CA ASP A 123 13.60 5.92 16.72
C ASP A 123 14.78 5.38 17.53
N GLU A 124 15.94 5.18 16.89
CA GLU A 124 17.18 4.86 17.60
C GLU A 124 17.35 5.91 18.70
N GLN A 125 17.23 5.49 19.97
CA GLN A 125 17.66 6.33 21.07
C GLN A 125 19.16 6.54 20.86
N ASP A 126 19.52 7.75 20.43
CA ASP A 126 20.87 8.27 20.50
C ASP A 126 21.43 7.91 21.88
N GLY A 127 22.35 6.94 21.88
CA GLY A 127 23.16 6.58 23.03
C GLY A 127 24.11 7.73 23.35
N SER A 128 23.56 8.84 23.85
CA SER A 128 24.33 9.88 24.52
C SER A 128 24.62 9.39 25.94
N ALA A 129 25.53 8.42 26.05
CA ALA A 129 26.20 8.15 27.31
C ALA A 129 27.10 9.35 27.61
N SER A 130 26.76 10.07 28.69
CA SER A 130 27.59 11.11 29.32
C SER A 130 28.86 10.52 29.94
#